data_AF-A0A1W9V296-F1
#
_entry.id   AF-A0A1W9V296-F1
#
_cell.length_a   1.000
_cell.length_b   1.000
_cell.length_c   1.000
_cell.angle_alpha   90.00
_cell.angle_beta   90.00
_cell.angle_gamma   90.00
#
_symmetry.space_group_name_H-M   'P 1'
#
loop_
_entity.id
_entity.type
_entity.pdbx_description
1 polymer ?
#
loop_
_entity_poly.entity_id
_entity_poly.type
_entity_poly.pdbx_seq_one_letter_code
_entity_poly.pdbx_strand_id
1 'polypeptide(L)'
;PGNLYWMPLTGIIAAAGMMPGGISWSAGQWGFILLSALLPPLGYLIAWQVSAKKRHARSAALLMLFSGFYFPVWTVIDTFTPFALAGALSLYAAWRALETGHYRWAILAGVMTGLAHLTRADGALLFLVICFWFPVSSFWFRVSGFRFRVSGLSRNQQTKTKNPKPKTRNYLFFILAYLLTMLPWLIRNLNVIGTPLPSGGSKTIWLQSYADIFSYNKDLSLQSYLAWGWGNILQSKLWAISINLQTLIAVIGLIVIF
;
A
#
# COMPACT_ATOMS: atom_id res chain seq x y z
N PRO A 1 -2.54 16.09 18.31
CA PRO A 1 -3.98 15.83 18.03
C PRO A 1 -4.24 15.10 16.70
N GLY A 2 -3.66 15.53 15.56
CA GLY A 2 -3.94 14.94 14.24
C GLY A 2 -3.68 13.43 14.12
N ASN A 3 -2.58 12.96 14.74
CA ASN A 3 -2.20 11.54 14.77
C ASN A 3 -3.09 10.67 15.69
N LEU A 4 -4.22 11.19 16.17
CA LEU A 4 -5.27 10.38 16.81
C LEU A 4 -6.32 9.92 15.79
N TYR A 5 -6.41 10.62 14.65
CA TYR A 5 -7.33 10.33 13.55
C TYR A 5 -6.61 9.66 12.38
N TRP A 6 -5.36 10.04 12.13
CA TRP A 6 -4.56 9.56 10.99
C TRP A 6 -3.30 8.83 11.45
N MET A 7 -2.73 8.05 10.52
CA MET A 7 -1.48 7.33 10.75
C MET A 7 -0.28 8.29 10.68
N PRO A 8 0.80 8.04 11.45
CA PRO A 8 1.75 9.11 11.80
C PRO A 8 2.88 9.34 10.81
N LEU A 9 3.17 8.40 9.90
CA LEU A 9 4.45 8.36 9.20
C LEU A 9 4.68 9.62 8.34
N THR A 10 3.65 10.10 7.65
CA THR A 10 3.72 11.33 6.85
C THR A 10 4.12 12.53 7.72
N GLY A 11 3.54 12.65 8.91
CA GLY A 11 3.89 13.71 9.86
C GLY A 11 5.31 13.57 10.40
N ILE A 12 5.77 12.34 10.63
CA ILE A 12 7.15 12.06 11.07
C ILE A 12 8.16 12.42 9.97
N ILE A 13 7.88 12.07 8.70
CA ILE A 13 8.72 12.42 7.55
C ILE A 13 8.79 13.94 7.38
N ALA A 14 7.65 14.63 7.46
CA ALA A 14 7.60 16.09 7.39
C ALA A 14 8.41 16.73 8.53
N ALA A 15 8.23 16.24 9.77
CA ALA A 15 8.98 16.73 10.93
C ALA A 15 10.48 16.53 10.76
N ALA A 16 10.92 15.38 10.23
CA ALA A 16 12.33 15.11 9.97
C ALA A 16 12.95 16.08 8.96
N GLY A 17 12.19 16.51 7.93
CA GLY A 17 12.63 17.55 7.00
C GLY A 17 12.68 18.95 7.64
N MET A 18 11.73 19.26 8.53
CA MET A 18 11.69 20.53 9.25
C MET A 18 12.77 20.67 10.33
N MET A 19 13.33 19.57 10.84
CA MET A 19 14.42 19.60 11.84
C MET A 19 15.64 20.42 11.36
N PRO A 20 16.23 20.16 10.16
CA PRO A 20 17.32 20.97 9.63
C PRO A 20 16.87 22.24 8.88
N GLY A 21 15.69 22.25 8.27
CA GLY A 21 15.23 23.34 7.40
C GLY A 21 14.33 24.40 8.06
N GLY A 22 14.07 24.27 9.37
CA GLY A 22 13.13 25.11 10.11
C GLY A 22 11.66 24.76 9.85
N ILE A 23 10.76 25.40 10.59
CA ILE A 23 9.31 25.18 10.50
C ILE A 23 8.78 25.90 9.25
N SER A 24 8.87 25.23 8.10
CA SER A 24 8.38 25.74 6.82
C SER A 24 7.84 24.61 5.95
N TRP A 25 6.91 24.93 5.04
CA TRP A 25 6.36 23.96 4.10
C TRP A 25 7.46 23.32 3.23
N SER A 26 8.38 24.13 2.71
CA SER A 26 9.49 23.66 1.86
C SER A 26 10.41 22.70 2.59
N ALA A 27 10.77 22.98 3.86
CA ALA A 27 11.58 22.06 4.67
C ALA A 27 10.86 20.73 4.91
N GLY A 28 9.54 20.77 5.16
CA GLY A 28 8.73 19.56 5.29
C GLY A 28 8.71 18.68 4.04
N GLN A 29 8.86 19.28 2.84
CA GLN A 29 8.89 18.54 1.57
C GLN A 29 10.19 17.76 1.35
N TRP A 30 11.28 18.07 2.05
CA TRP A 30 12.60 17.46 1.79
C TRP A 30 12.56 15.93 1.87
N GLY A 31 11.88 15.38 2.88
CA GLY A 31 11.69 13.93 2.99
C GLY A 31 10.93 13.33 1.80
N PHE A 32 9.88 14.01 1.32
CA PHE A 32 9.06 13.54 0.19
C PHE A 32 9.80 13.64 -1.13
N ILE A 33 10.61 14.69 -1.33
CA ILE A 33 11.49 14.83 -2.50
C ILE A 33 12.45 13.64 -2.56
N LEU A 34 13.13 13.32 -1.46
CA LEU A 34 14.05 12.17 -1.40
C LEU A 34 13.35 10.85 -1.68
N LEU A 35 12.17 10.61 -1.08
CA LEU A 35 11.40 9.38 -1.32
C LEU A 35 10.89 9.29 -2.76
N SER A 36 10.45 10.41 -3.35
CA SER A 36 9.95 10.46 -4.73
C SER A 36 11.03 10.15 -5.75
N ALA A 37 12.27 10.57 -5.51
CA ALA A 37 13.42 10.29 -6.36
C ALA A 37 13.73 8.77 -6.45
N LEU A 38 13.28 7.97 -5.47
CA LEU A 38 13.43 6.52 -5.46
C LEU A 38 12.37 5.79 -6.29
N LEU A 39 11.24 6.43 -6.61
CA LEU A 39 10.15 5.79 -7.34
C LEU A 39 10.53 5.40 -8.78
N PRO A 40 11.13 6.27 -9.62
CA PRO A 40 11.53 5.87 -10.98
C PRO A 40 12.59 4.75 -11.02
N PRO A 41 13.67 4.79 -10.20
CA PRO A 41 14.61 3.67 -10.11
C PRO A 41 13.94 2.37 -9.64
N LEU A 42 13.02 2.44 -8.67
CA LEU A 42 12.30 1.26 -8.22
C LEU A 42 11.41 0.68 -9.34
N GLY A 43 10.69 1.52 -10.07
CA GLY A 43 9.91 1.14 -11.24
C GLY A 43 10.77 0.49 -12.33
N TYR A 44 11.94 1.08 -12.63
CA TYR A 44 12.93 0.51 -13.53
C TYR A 44 13.35 -0.90 -13.10
N LEU A 45 13.73 -1.05 -11.82
CA LEU A 45 14.22 -2.31 -11.27
C LEU A 45 13.15 -3.39 -11.33
N ILE A 46 11.91 -3.10 -10.91
CA ILE A 46 10.80 -4.06 -10.93
C ILE A 46 10.49 -4.46 -12.38
N ALA A 47 10.36 -3.50 -13.30
CA ALA A 47 10.06 -3.78 -14.70
C ALA A 47 11.20 -4.54 -15.40
N TRP A 48 12.46 -4.27 -15.05
CA TRP A 48 13.61 -5.05 -15.51
C TRP A 48 13.58 -6.47 -14.96
N GLN A 49 13.25 -6.67 -13.68
CA GLN A 49 13.15 -8.00 -13.10
C GLN A 49 12.03 -8.85 -13.74
N VAL A 50 10.89 -8.22 -14.05
CA VAL A 50 9.74 -8.90 -14.67
C VAL A 50 9.97 -9.17 -16.17
N SER A 51 10.39 -8.17 -16.94
CA SER A 51 10.48 -8.27 -18.41
C SER A 51 11.86 -8.60 -18.94
N ALA A 52 12.92 -8.34 -18.14
CA ALA A 52 14.34 -8.17 -18.51
C ALA A 52 14.60 -7.75 -19.96
N LYS A 53 13.87 -6.70 -20.35
CA LYS A 53 14.06 -5.92 -21.55
C LYS A 53 14.25 -4.48 -21.13
N LYS A 54 15.36 -3.86 -21.53
CA LYS A 54 15.75 -2.52 -21.04
C LYS A 54 14.73 -1.48 -21.46
N ARG A 55 14.08 -1.69 -22.61
CA ARG A 55 12.99 -0.84 -23.12
C ARG A 55 11.82 -0.75 -22.12
N HIS A 56 11.30 -1.89 -21.65
CA HIS A 56 10.20 -1.90 -20.68
C HIS A 56 10.60 -1.27 -19.34
N ALA A 57 11.83 -1.51 -18.88
CA ALA A 57 12.34 -0.91 -17.66
C ALA A 57 12.45 0.63 -17.76
N ARG A 58 12.99 1.14 -18.88
CA ARG A 58 13.04 2.57 -19.16
C ARG A 58 11.64 3.16 -19.27
N SER A 59 10.74 2.50 -20.00
CA SER A 59 9.35 2.95 -20.12
C SER A 59 8.66 3.03 -18.76
N ALA A 60 8.80 2.03 -17.89
CA ALA A 60 8.22 2.06 -16.55
C ALA A 60 8.78 3.21 -15.69
N ALA A 61 10.09 3.47 -15.77
CA ALA A 61 10.70 4.59 -15.06
C ALA A 61 10.22 5.95 -15.58
N LEU A 62 10.11 6.09 -16.91
CA LEU A 62 9.60 7.30 -17.55
C LEU A 62 8.12 7.53 -17.22
N LEU A 63 7.29 6.48 -17.27
CA LEU A 63 5.88 6.57 -16.86
C LEU A 63 5.73 6.94 -15.38
N MET A 64 6.64 6.50 -14.51
CA MET A 64 6.63 6.90 -13.10
C MET A 64 7.01 8.39 -12.93
N LEU A 65 7.98 8.87 -13.72
CA LEU A 65 8.47 10.24 -13.67
C LEU A 65 7.52 11.24 -14.34
N PHE A 66 6.88 10.86 -15.43
CA PHE A 66 6.00 11.71 -16.24
C PHE A 66 4.51 11.33 -16.10
N SER A 67 4.13 10.63 -15.03
CA SER A 67 2.72 10.34 -14.76
C SER A 67 1.96 11.64 -14.56
N GLY A 68 1.08 12.02 -15.51
CA GLY A 68 0.35 13.29 -15.46
C GLY A 68 -0.49 13.46 -14.18
N PHE A 69 -1.03 12.35 -13.64
CA PHE A 69 -1.80 12.38 -12.40
C PHE A 69 -0.93 12.49 -11.15
N TYR A 70 0.16 11.72 -11.06
CA TYR A 70 0.94 11.61 -9.83
C TYR A 70 2.12 12.60 -9.74
N PHE A 71 2.59 13.12 -10.88
CA PHE A 71 3.72 14.06 -10.93
C PHE A 71 3.53 15.29 -10.02
N PRO A 72 2.34 15.94 -9.96
CA PRO A 72 2.13 17.10 -9.09
C PRO A 72 2.12 16.76 -7.59
N VAL A 73 1.86 15.50 -7.22
CA VAL A 73 1.68 15.08 -5.81
C VAL A 73 2.89 14.36 -5.23
N TRP A 74 3.87 13.96 -6.06
CA TRP A 74 5.05 13.21 -5.58
C TRP A 74 5.90 13.94 -4.54
N THR A 75 5.95 15.26 -4.58
CA THR A 75 6.76 16.09 -3.65
C THR A 75 5.92 16.79 -2.60
N VAL A 76 4.59 16.64 -2.63
CA VAL A 76 3.67 17.25 -1.67
C VAL A 76 3.74 16.49 -0.34
N ILE A 77 3.53 17.20 0.77
CA ILE A 77 3.42 16.60 2.10
C ILE A 77 2.10 15.83 2.19
N ASP A 78 2.15 14.59 1.70
CA ASP A 78 1.02 13.67 1.55
C ASP A 78 1.48 12.23 1.85
N THR A 79 0.53 11.38 2.12
CA THR A 79 0.62 9.92 2.09
C THR A 79 1.03 9.27 0.76
N PHE A 80 0.84 9.88 -0.43
CA PHE A 80 1.02 9.22 -1.73
C PHE A 80 2.42 8.63 -1.93
N THR A 81 3.46 9.46 -1.79
CA THR A 81 4.86 9.06 -2.02
C THR A 81 5.35 8.01 -1.03
N PRO A 82 5.24 8.20 0.30
CA PRO A 82 5.65 7.16 1.24
C PRO A 82 4.86 5.86 1.07
N PHE A 83 3.55 5.95 0.75
CA PHE A 83 2.73 4.76 0.53
C PHE A 83 3.12 4.04 -0.76
N ALA A 84 3.36 4.75 -1.87
CA ALA A 84 3.78 4.17 -3.13
C ALA A 84 5.11 3.43 -2.98
N LEU A 85 6.08 4.03 -2.29
CA LEU A 85 7.38 3.42 -2.07
C LEU A 85 7.29 2.19 -1.15
N ALA A 86 6.68 2.35 0.03
CA ALA A 86 6.55 1.27 1.01
C ALA A 86 5.69 0.11 0.46
N GLY A 87 4.60 0.41 -0.26
CA GLY A 87 3.74 -0.58 -0.90
C GLY A 87 4.42 -1.32 -2.05
N ALA A 88 5.14 -0.61 -2.93
CA ALA A 88 5.88 -1.26 -4.02
C ALA A 88 7.01 -2.14 -3.48
N LEU A 89 7.76 -1.66 -2.48
CA LEU A 89 8.83 -2.44 -1.84
C LEU A 89 8.28 -3.64 -1.07
N SER A 90 7.12 -3.53 -0.41
CA SER A 90 6.53 -4.65 0.31
C SER A 90 6.12 -5.77 -0.64
N LEU A 91 5.45 -5.45 -1.75
CA LEU A 91 5.06 -6.42 -2.78
C LEU A 91 6.28 -7.01 -3.50
N TYR A 92 7.27 -6.20 -3.84
CA TYR A 92 8.51 -6.67 -4.45
C TYR A 92 9.28 -7.61 -3.51
N ALA A 93 9.42 -7.24 -2.24
CA ALA A 93 10.07 -8.08 -1.23
C ALA A 93 9.29 -9.36 -0.97
N ALA A 94 7.96 -9.31 -0.93
CA ALA A 94 7.10 -10.49 -0.82
C ALA A 94 7.34 -11.45 -2.00
N TRP A 95 7.38 -10.93 -3.24
CA TRP A 95 7.71 -11.73 -4.42
C TRP A 95 9.10 -12.38 -4.30
N ARG A 96 10.13 -11.62 -3.93
CA ARG A 96 11.50 -12.14 -3.74
C ARG A 96 11.60 -13.15 -2.60
N ALA A 97 10.80 -13.02 -1.55
CA ALA A 97 10.73 -13.98 -0.45
C ALA A 97 10.15 -15.33 -0.91
N LEU A 98 9.16 -15.31 -1.81
CA LEU A 98 8.59 -16.51 -2.42
C LEU A 98 9.55 -17.16 -3.41
N GLU A 99 10.21 -16.37 -4.26
CA GLU A 99 11.13 -16.89 -5.28
C GLU A 99 12.40 -17.48 -4.67
N THR A 100 13.04 -16.74 -3.76
CA THR A 100 14.34 -17.12 -3.19
C THR A 100 14.22 -17.97 -1.93
N GLY A 101 13.06 -17.97 -1.28
CA GLY A 101 12.86 -18.60 0.04
C GLY A 101 13.62 -17.94 1.19
N HIS A 102 14.35 -16.84 0.98
CA HIS A 102 15.17 -16.21 2.02
C HIS A 102 14.33 -15.31 2.95
N TYR A 103 14.50 -15.50 4.25
CA TYR A 103 13.72 -14.81 5.28
C TYR A 103 13.93 -13.29 5.33
N ARG A 104 15.10 -12.79 4.91
CA ARG A 104 15.40 -11.35 4.87
C ARG A 104 14.40 -10.57 4.02
N TRP A 105 13.95 -11.17 2.91
CA TRP A 105 12.92 -10.57 2.05
C TRP A 105 11.55 -10.58 2.71
N ALA A 106 11.23 -11.60 3.51
CA ALA A 106 9.98 -11.63 4.28
C ALA A 106 9.97 -10.59 5.40
N ILE A 107 11.12 -10.38 6.08
CA ILE A 107 11.30 -9.29 7.05
C ILE A 107 11.11 -7.94 6.36
N LEU A 108 11.79 -7.70 5.24
CA LEU A 108 11.65 -6.46 4.47
C LEU A 108 10.19 -6.22 4.05
N ALA A 109 9.51 -7.26 3.57
CA ALA A 109 8.09 -7.17 3.21
C ALA A 109 7.23 -6.77 4.42
N GLY A 110 7.48 -7.35 5.60
CA GLY A 110 6.74 -7.04 6.83
C GLY A 110 7.00 -5.61 7.32
N VAL A 111 8.26 -5.18 7.36
CA VAL A 111 8.62 -3.79 7.73
C VAL A 111 7.96 -2.79 6.78
N MET A 112 8.10 -2.99 5.46
CA MET A 112 7.55 -2.08 4.47
C MET A 112 6.01 -2.07 4.49
N THR A 113 5.37 -3.21 4.78
CA THR A 113 3.92 -3.26 5.00
C THR A 113 3.51 -2.48 6.25
N GLY A 114 4.28 -2.58 7.34
CA GLY A 114 4.07 -1.80 8.56
C GLY A 114 4.22 -0.30 8.29
N LEU A 115 5.24 0.12 7.56
CA LEU A 115 5.43 1.52 7.15
C LEU A 115 4.29 2.02 6.23
N ALA A 116 3.83 1.19 5.29
CA ALA A 116 2.66 1.52 4.46
C ALA A 116 1.40 1.73 5.32
N HIS A 117 1.18 0.88 6.34
CA HIS A 117 0.08 1.03 7.28
C HIS A 117 0.26 2.27 8.20
N LEU A 118 1.49 2.59 8.62
CA LEU A 118 1.76 3.85 9.33
C LEU A 118 1.65 5.09 8.45
N THR A 119 1.59 4.93 7.13
CA THR A 119 1.30 6.02 6.20
C THR A 119 -0.20 6.24 6.05
N ARG A 120 -0.96 5.15 5.87
CA ARG A 120 -2.42 5.20 5.72
C ARG A 120 -3.09 3.94 6.27
N ALA A 121 -4.32 4.07 6.77
CA ALA A 121 -5.07 2.96 7.35
C ALA A 121 -5.38 1.83 6.34
N ASP A 122 -5.60 2.17 5.06
CA ASP A 122 -5.76 1.22 3.96
C ASP A 122 -4.48 0.40 3.67
N GLY A 123 -3.32 0.79 4.20
CA GLY A 123 -2.11 -0.03 4.17
C GLY A 123 -2.24 -1.38 4.88
N ALA A 124 -3.23 -1.53 5.78
CA ALA A 124 -3.59 -2.83 6.35
C ALA A 124 -4.00 -3.86 5.28
N LEU A 125 -4.52 -3.41 4.13
CA LEU A 125 -4.88 -4.30 3.03
C LEU A 125 -3.65 -5.01 2.44
N LEU A 126 -2.48 -4.36 2.41
CA LEU A 126 -1.23 -4.99 1.97
C LEU A 126 -0.85 -6.16 2.87
N PHE A 127 -1.06 -6.02 4.19
CA PHE A 127 -0.85 -7.12 5.13
C PHE A 127 -1.77 -8.30 4.80
N LEU A 128 -3.06 -8.05 4.56
CA LEU A 128 -4.02 -9.10 4.20
C LEU A 128 -3.65 -9.77 2.87
N VAL A 129 -3.27 -8.99 1.85
CA VAL A 129 -2.87 -9.50 0.53
C VAL A 129 -1.66 -10.41 0.66
N ILE A 130 -0.61 -9.99 1.36
CA ILE A 130 0.63 -10.79 1.50
C ILE A 130 0.36 -12.02 2.40
N CYS A 131 -0.41 -11.85 3.48
CA CYS A 131 -0.82 -12.96 4.34
C CYS A 131 -1.62 -14.02 3.60
N PHE A 132 -2.44 -13.62 2.62
CA PHE A 132 -3.17 -14.55 1.74
C PHE A 132 -2.27 -15.13 0.66
N TRP A 133 -1.35 -14.34 0.10
CA TRP A 133 -0.49 -14.78 -1.00
C TRP A 133 0.53 -15.85 -0.59
N PHE A 134 1.12 -15.77 0.60
CA PHE A 134 2.10 -16.75 1.08
C PHE A 134 1.56 -18.19 1.21
N PRO A 135 0.36 -18.44 1.79
CA PRO A 135 -0.24 -19.77 1.81
C PRO A 135 -0.77 -20.18 0.42
N VAL A 136 -1.39 -19.28 -0.35
CA VAL A 136 -1.95 -19.63 -1.67
C VAL A 136 -0.87 -19.96 -2.70
N SER A 137 0.28 -19.28 -2.66
CA SER A 137 1.44 -19.63 -3.50
C SER A 137 2.05 -21.00 -3.17
N SER A 138 1.70 -21.57 -2.01
CA SER A 138 2.01 -22.95 -1.64
C SER A 138 0.95 -23.96 -2.10
N PHE A 139 -0.24 -23.49 -2.51
CA PHE A 139 -1.39 -24.29 -2.88
C PHE A 139 -1.48 -24.45 -4.41
N TRP A 140 -1.89 -25.64 -4.86
CA TRP A 140 -2.09 -25.96 -6.27
C TRP A 140 -3.59 -26.09 -6.54
N PHE A 141 -4.13 -25.33 -7.49
CA PHE A 141 -5.51 -25.55 -7.96
C PHE A 141 -5.49 -26.16 -9.37
N ARG A 142 -6.33 -27.19 -9.57
CA ARG A 142 -6.49 -27.88 -10.85
C ARG A 142 -7.92 -27.63 -11.32
N VAL A 143 -8.09 -26.95 -12.46
CA VAL A 143 -9.42 -26.69 -13.05
C VAL A 143 -9.43 -27.32 -14.45
N SER A 144 -10.38 -28.24 -14.68
CA SER A 144 -10.69 -28.85 -15.99
C SER A 144 -9.47 -29.19 -16.89
N GLY A 145 -8.53 -29.99 -16.37
CA GLY A 145 -7.35 -30.43 -17.13
C GLY A 145 -6.21 -29.42 -17.25
N PHE A 146 -6.46 -28.13 -17.01
CA PHE A 146 -5.43 -27.10 -16.96
C PHE A 146 -4.81 -27.00 -15.56
N ARG A 147 -3.49 -27.11 -15.50
CA ARG A 147 -2.70 -26.90 -14.27
C ARG A 147 -2.28 -25.44 -14.19
N PHE A 148 -3.01 -24.63 -13.42
CA PHE A 148 -2.57 -23.28 -13.07
C PHE A 148 -1.73 -23.32 -11.80
N ARG A 149 -0.47 -22.90 -11.90
CA ARG A 149 0.40 -22.66 -10.75
C ARG A 149 0.47 -21.16 -10.53
N VAL A 150 0.14 -20.68 -9.34
CA VAL A 150 0.54 -19.34 -8.88
C VAL A 150 2.04 -19.39 -8.56
N SER A 151 2.86 -19.60 -9.59
CA SER A 151 4.29 -19.42 -9.50
C SER A 151 4.59 -17.95 -9.69
N GLY A 152 5.35 -17.35 -8.76
CA GLY A 152 6.03 -16.09 -9.04
C GLY A 152 6.71 -16.19 -10.39
N LEU A 153 6.60 -15.15 -11.21
CA LEU A 153 7.14 -15.05 -12.56
C LEU A 153 8.60 -15.53 -12.60
N SER A 154 8.79 -16.83 -12.84
CA SER A 154 10.09 -17.48 -12.78
C SER A 154 10.64 -17.48 -14.19
N ARG A 155 11.55 -16.55 -14.44
CA ARG A 155 12.20 -16.34 -15.74
C ARG A 155 13.17 -17.44 -16.13
N ASN A 156 13.43 -18.44 -15.28
CA ASN A 156 14.47 -19.44 -15.55
C ASN A 156 13.89 -20.86 -15.58
N GLN A 157 13.24 -21.20 -16.69
CA GLN A 157 12.71 -22.54 -16.98
C GLN A 157 13.80 -23.54 -17.41
N GLN A 158 15.03 -23.39 -16.93
CA GLN A 158 16.15 -24.25 -17.32
C GLN A 158 17.20 -24.46 -16.23
N THR A 159 16.79 -24.55 -14.96
CA THR A 159 17.49 -25.46 -14.05
C THR A 159 16.44 -26.20 -13.22
N LYS A 160 16.55 -27.54 -13.18
CA LYS A 160 15.80 -28.43 -12.29
C LYS A 160 16.19 -28.18 -10.83
N THR A 161 15.95 -27.00 -10.29
CA THR A 161 16.08 -26.74 -8.86
C THR A 161 14.68 -26.62 -8.29
N LYS A 162 14.41 -27.48 -7.30
CA LYS A 162 13.16 -27.49 -6.53
C LYS A 162 12.86 -26.06 -6.08
N ASN A 163 11.83 -25.41 -6.66
CA ASN A 163 11.32 -24.16 -6.12
C ASN A 163 11.06 -24.37 -4.62
N PRO A 164 11.81 -23.69 -3.72
CA PRO A 164 11.59 -23.89 -2.30
C PRO A 164 10.17 -23.41 -2.02
N LYS A 165 9.31 -24.29 -1.52
CA LYS A 165 8.04 -23.87 -0.91
C LYS A 165 8.38 -22.74 0.06
N PRO A 166 7.62 -21.63 0.11
CA PRO A 166 7.87 -20.62 1.11
C PRO A 166 7.80 -21.31 2.46
N LYS A 167 8.94 -21.35 3.16
CA LYS A 167 9.02 -22.05 4.44
C LYS A 167 8.05 -21.34 5.38
N THR A 168 7.30 -22.07 6.20
CA THR A 168 6.40 -21.51 7.23
C THR A 168 7.09 -20.42 8.06
N ARG A 169 8.41 -20.54 8.21
CA ARG A 169 9.30 -19.54 8.82
C ARG A 169 9.24 -18.13 8.16
N ASN A 170 9.09 -18.02 6.85
CA ASN A 170 9.00 -16.72 6.16
C ASN A 170 7.68 -16.01 6.50
N TYR A 171 6.59 -16.77 6.64
CA TYR A 171 5.31 -16.22 7.10
C TYR A 171 5.43 -15.66 8.51
N LEU A 172 6.08 -16.40 9.42
CA LEU A 172 6.35 -15.93 10.78
C LEU A 172 7.20 -14.64 10.78
N PHE A 173 8.30 -14.61 10.03
CA PHE A 173 9.15 -13.42 9.96
C PHE A 173 8.45 -12.21 9.37
N PHE A 174 7.57 -12.40 8.37
CA PHE A 174 6.74 -11.33 7.84
C PHE A 174 5.82 -10.75 8.91
N ILE A 175 5.07 -11.60 9.62
CA ILE A 175 4.16 -11.17 10.70
C ILE A 175 4.92 -10.45 11.81
N LEU A 176 6.03 -11.03 12.28
CA LEU A 176 6.82 -10.43 13.36
C LEU A 176 7.39 -9.07 12.96
N ALA A 177 7.89 -8.93 11.73
CA ALA A 177 8.43 -7.66 11.23
C ALA A 177 7.35 -6.58 11.07
N TYR A 178 6.16 -6.97 10.60
CA TYR A 178 5.00 -6.09 10.53
C TYR A 178 4.57 -5.63 11.93
N LEU A 179 4.40 -6.57 12.86
CA LEU A 179 4.03 -6.27 14.23
C LEU A 179 5.06 -5.38 14.89
N LEU A 180 6.36 -5.67 14.77
CA LEU A 180 7.43 -4.85 15.35
C LEU A 180 7.37 -3.39 14.86
N THR A 181 6.99 -3.18 13.60
CA THR A 181 6.85 -1.84 13.01
C THR A 181 5.62 -1.12 13.53
N MET A 182 4.49 -1.81 13.66
CA MET A 182 3.22 -1.22 14.12
C MET A 182 3.14 -1.10 15.64
N LEU A 183 3.79 -1.98 16.39
CA LEU A 183 3.62 -2.15 17.83
C LEU A 183 3.85 -0.87 18.64
N PRO A 184 4.89 -0.05 18.40
CA PRO A 184 5.06 1.21 19.12
C PRO A 184 3.85 2.13 19.00
N TRP A 185 3.24 2.16 17.82
CA TRP A 185 2.05 2.98 17.56
C TRP A 185 0.79 2.39 18.19
N LEU A 186 0.63 1.07 18.12
CA LEU A 186 -0.50 0.37 18.75
C LEU A 186 -0.49 0.57 20.27
N ILE A 187 0.67 0.42 20.93
CA ILE A 187 0.84 0.65 22.36
C ILE A 187 0.50 2.10 22.71
N ARG A 188 1.04 3.06 21.93
CA ARG A 188 0.76 4.49 22.12
C ARG A 188 -0.74 4.78 22.01
N ASN A 189 -1.45 4.21 21.04
CA ASN A 189 -2.88 4.41 20.90
C ASN A 189 -3.67 3.75 22.04
N LEU A 190 -3.30 2.55 22.48
CA LEU A 190 -3.94 1.92 23.65
C LEU A 190 -3.80 2.79 24.90
N ASN A 191 -2.64 3.39 25.12
CA ASN A 191 -2.39 4.26 26.28
C ASN A 191 -3.11 5.61 26.20
N VAL A 192 -3.34 6.15 25.00
CA VAL A 192 -3.91 7.51 24.82
C VAL A 192 -5.41 7.50 24.54
N ILE A 193 -5.92 6.54 23.76
CA ILE A 193 -7.32 6.46 23.33
C ILE A 193 -8.02 5.15 23.69
N GLY A 194 -7.34 4.23 24.40
CA GLY A 194 -7.92 2.95 24.83
C GLY A 194 -8.17 1.94 23.70
N THR A 195 -7.81 2.27 22.46
CA THR A 195 -8.03 1.43 21.27
C THR A 195 -6.74 1.34 20.43
N PRO A 196 -6.45 0.21 19.79
CA PRO A 196 -5.18 0.01 19.08
C PRO A 196 -5.06 0.84 17.79
N LEU A 197 -6.18 1.10 17.12
CA LEU A 197 -6.25 1.87 15.88
C LEU A 197 -7.22 3.04 16.03
N PRO A 198 -6.98 4.16 15.32
CA PRO A 198 -7.93 5.26 15.22
C PRO A 198 -9.31 4.78 14.77
N SER A 199 -10.37 5.25 15.44
CA SER A 199 -11.76 4.93 15.06
C SER A 199 -12.19 5.54 13.71
N GLY A 200 -11.41 6.48 13.15
CA GLY A 200 -11.69 7.07 11.86
C GLY A 200 -11.80 6.03 10.74
N GLY A 201 -10.87 5.06 10.69
CA GLY A 201 -10.86 4.03 9.65
C GLY A 201 -12.06 3.06 9.70
N SER A 202 -12.53 2.70 10.90
CA SER A 202 -13.70 1.83 11.07
C SER A 202 -15.03 2.55 10.88
N LYS A 203 -15.04 3.88 10.94
CA LYS A 203 -16.23 4.71 10.62
C LYS A 203 -16.39 4.96 9.12
N THR A 204 -15.31 4.89 8.34
CA THR A 204 -15.32 5.13 6.89
C THR A 204 -16.29 4.22 6.13
N ILE A 205 -16.46 2.97 6.60
CA ILE A 205 -17.39 2.01 5.96
C ILE A 205 -18.87 2.42 6.10
N TRP A 206 -19.19 3.33 7.02
CA TRP A 206 -20.55 3.79 7.33
C TRP A 206 -20.83 5.20 6.80
N LEU A 207 -19.93 5.80 6.02
CA LEU A 207 -20.14 7.13 5.44
C LEU A 207 -21.29 7.12 4.43
N GLN A 208 -22.16 8.12 4.51
CA GLN A 208 -23.25 8.33 3.56
C GLN A 208 -22.83 9.32 2.47
N SER A 209 -22.01 10.32 2.84
CA SER A 209 -21.46 11.32 1.92
C SER A 209 -19.98 11.63 2.23
N TYR A 210 -19.28 12.27 1.29
CA TYR A 210 -17.91 12.72 1.52
C TYR A 210 -17.81 13.75 2.66
N ALA A 211 -18.83 14.60 2.82
CA ALA A 211 -18.88 15.61 3.88
C ALA A 211 -18.90 14.99 5.29
N ASP A 212 -19.33 13.73 5.42
CA ASP A 212 -19.37 13.03 6.70
C ASP A 212 -17.96 12.80 7.28
N ILE A 213 -16.91 12.81 6.45
CA ILE A 213 -15.51 12.70 6.91
C ILE A 213 -15.12 13.90 7.78
N PHE A 214 -15.72 15.07 7.56
CA PHE A 214 -15.47 16.29 8.34
C PHE A 214 -16.46 16.47 9.50
N SER A 215 -17.40 15.55 9.67
CA SER A 215 -18.49 15.65 10.65
C SER A 215 -18.19 14.79 11.89
N TYR A 216 -17.29 15.26 12.75
CA TYR A 216 -16.82 14.50 13.93
C TYR A 216 -17.93 14.12 14.94
N ASN A 217 -19.02 14.90 14.99
CA ASN A 217 -20.15 14.66 15.91
C ASN A 217 -21.24 13.76 15.30
N LYS A 218 -21.13 13.37 14.03
CA LYS A 218 -22.12 12.50 13.39
C LYS A 218 -21.89 11.06 13.86
N ASP A 219 -22.97 10.38 14.29
CA ASP A 219 -22.89 8.95 14.54
C ASP A 219 -22.79 8.21 13.20
N LEU A 220 -21.66 7.54 13.00
CA LEU A 220 -21.36 6.75 11.81
C LEU A 220 -21.35 5.28 12.24
N SER A 221 -22.56 4.73 12.34
CA SER A 221 -22.85 3.38 12.80
C SER A 221 -23.61 2.58 11.75
N LEU A 222 -23.60 1.26 11.85
CA LEU A 222 -24.40 0.39 10.99
C LEU A 222 -25.89 0.78 11.04
N GLN A 223 -26.39 1.15 12.22
CA GLN A 223 -27.77 1.59 12.42
C GLN A 223 -28.06 2.86 11.62
N SER A 224 -27.22 3.90 11.78
CA SER A 224 -27.36 5.15 11.02
C SER A 224 -27.28 4.93 9.50
N TYR A 225 -26.44 3.99 9.06
CA TYR A 225 -26.24 3.67 7.66
C TYR A 225 -27.44 2.93 7.06
N LEU A 226 -27.99 1.93 7.77
CA LEU A 226 -29.20 1.22 7.32
C LEU A 226 -30.45 2.11 7.37
N ALA A 227 -30.53 3.02 8.35
CA ALA A 227 -31.61 4.00 8.47
C ALA A 227 -31.62 4.99 7.29
N TRP A 228 -30.51 5.17 6.57
CA TRP A 228 -30.45 5.97 5.36
C TRP A 228 -31.33 5.41 4.23
N GLY A 229 -31.65 4.12 4.27
CA GLY A 229 -32.55 3.45 3.34
C GLY A 229 -31.83 2.82 2.14
N TRP A 230 -32.30 1.63 1.74
CA TRP A 230 -31.70 0.83 0.67
C TRP A 230 -31.63 1.54 -0.68
N GLY A 231 -32.62 2.37 -1.02
CA GLY A 231 -32.62 3.15 -2.26
C GLY A 231 -31.41 4.10 -2.33
N ASN A 232 -31.18 4.87 -1.26
CA ASN A 232 -30.05 5.79 -1.17
C ASN A 232 -28.70 5.05 -1.16
N ILE A 233 -28.62 3.94 -0.42
CA ILE A 233 -27.42 3.10 -0.39
C ILE A 233 -27.08 2.59 -1.79
N LEU A 234 -28.04 1.98 -2.50
CA LEU A 234 -27.84 1.44 -3.83
C LEU A 234 -27.45 2.53 -4.84
N GLN A 235 -28.17 3.65 -4.84
CA GLN A 235 -27.84 4.79 -5.70
C GLN A 235 -26.42 5.31 -5.44
N SER A 236 -26.04 5.43 -4.17
CA SER A 236 -24.69 5.82 -3.77
C SER A 236 -23.62 4.84 -4.27
N LYS A 237 -23.86 3.53 -4.17
CA LYS A 237 -22.92 2.52 -4.71
C LYS A 237 -22.84 2.55 -6.22
N LEU A 238 -23.96 2.68 -6.93
CA LEU A 238 -23.97 2.78 -8.39
C LEU A 238 -23.23 4.03 -8.88
N TRP A 239 -23.47 5.16 -8.23
CA TRP A 239 -22.76 6.40 -8.50
C TRP A 239 -21.26 6.28 -8.21
N ALA A 240 -20.89 5.66 -7.07
CA ALA A 240 -19.50 5.39 -6.74
C ALA A 240 -18.83 4.48 -7.76
N ILE A 241 -19.52 3.44 -8.28
CA ILE A 241 -18.99 2.60 -9.36
C ILE A 241 -18.70 3.44 -10.61
N SER A 242 -19.64 4.31 -11.00
CA SER A 242 -19.45 5.21 -12.15
C SER A 242 -18.22 6.12 -11.96
N ILE A 243 -18.08 6.75 -10.79
CA ILE A 243 -16.90 7.58 -10.49
C ILE A 243 -15.62 6.75 -10.53
N ASN A 244 -15.60 5.57 -9.91
CA ASN A 244 -14.41 4.74 -9.91
C ASN A 244 -14.03 4.26 -11.32
N LEU A 245 -15.00 4.02 -12.21
CA LEU A 245 -14.73 3.73 -13.62
C LEU A 245 -14.14 4.93 -14.35
N GLN A 246 -14.69 6.12 -14.14
CA GLN A 246 -14.13 7.36 -14.70
C GLN A 246 -12.71 7.60 -14.19
N THR A 247 -12.48 7.45 -12.89
CA THR A 247 -11.15 7.56 -12.27
C THR A 247 -10.20 6.52 -12.83
N LEU A 248 -10.64 5.27 -13.02
CA LEU A 248 -9.80 4.22 -13.61
C LEU A 248 -9.35 4.63 -15.02
N ILE A 249 -10.28 5.09 -15.86
CA ILE A 249 -9.98 5.52 -17.24
C ILE A 249 -9.12 6.78 -17.23
N ALA A 250 -9.47 7.79 -16.43
CA ALA A 250 -8.79 9.07 -16.39
C ALA A 250 -7.37 8.92 -15.81
N VAL A 251 -7.21 8.26 -14.65
CA VAL A 251 -5.90 8.10 -14.02
C VAL A 251 -4.99 7.22 -14.88
N ILE A 252 -5.48 6.09 -15.41
CA ILE A 252 -4.67 5.26 -16.32
C ILE A 252 -4.38 6.01 -17.62
N GLY A 253 -5.36 6.71 -18.19
CA GLY A 253 -5.20 7.54 -19.37
C GLY A 253 -4.14 8.62 -19.17
N LEU A 254 -4.17 9.33 -18.04
CA LEU A 254 -3.18 10.36 -17.67
C LEU A 254 -1.80 9.79 -17.34
N ILE A 255 -1.68 8.50 -17.04
CA ILE A 255 -0.38 7.83 -16.97
C ILE A 255 0.21 7.63 -18.38
N VAL A 256 -0.63 7.43 -19.40
CA VAL A 256 -0.19 7.06 -20.77
C VAL A 256 -0.12 8.25 -21.73
N ILE A 257 -0.97 9.27 -21.55
CA ILE A 257 -1.14 10.41 -22.48
C ILE A 257 -0.08 11.51 -22.28
N PHE A 258 0.88 11.31 -21.37
CA PHE A 258 2.04 12.18 -21.16
C PHE A 258 3.35 11.45 -21.40
#